data_AF-A0A3D1TTU9-F1
#
_entry.id   AF-A0A3D1TTU9-F1
#
_cell.length_a   1.000
_cell.length_b   1.000
_cell.length_c   1.000
_cell.angle_alpha   90.00
_cell.angle_beta   90.00
_cell.angle_gamma   90.00
#
_symmetry.space_group_name_H-M   'P 1'
#
loop_
_entity.id
_entity.type
_entity.pdbx_description
1 polymer ?
#
loop_
_entity_poly.entity_id
_entity_poly.type
_entity_poly.pdbx_seq_one_letter_code
_entity_poly.pdbx_strand_id
1 'polypeptide(L)'
;MPNRIRAVVFDMDGLLIDTEPIWRRTEIEIFGRLGLHLTEEQCLETMGVRVSEVVSLWYDRHPWTGATVEEVTRQIIDAVIEHVRLEGEPKPGVREAFETIR
;
A
#
# COMPACT_ATOMS: atom_id res chain seq x y z
N MET A 1 -1.66 -11.85 -38.54
CA MET A 1 -1.38 -12.75 -37.39
C MET A 1 -1.78 -12.00 -36.13
N PRO A 2 -2.55 -12.59 -35.20
CA PRO A 2 -2.85 -11.91 -33.95
C PRO A 2 -1.52 -11.61 -33.25
N ASN A 3 -1.45 -10.45 -32.59
CA ASN A 3 -0.24 -9.97 -31.92
C ASN A 3 0.24 -11.03 -30.90
N ARG A 4 1.41 -11.62 -31.15
CA ARG A 4 2.03 -12.56 -30.21
C ARG A 4 2.48 -11.76 -28.99
N ILE A 5 1.91 -12.06 -27.82
CA ILE A 5 2.33 -11.44 -26.56
C ILE A 5 3.79 -11.84 -26.30
N ARG A 6 4.64 -10.84 -26.04
CA ARG A 6 6.09 -10.99 -25.85
C ARG A 6 6.53 -10.81 -24.40
N ALA A 7 5.71 -10.14 -23.59
CA ALA A 7 5.98 -9.83 -22.19
C ALA A 7 4.67 -9.57 -21.45
N VAL A 8 4.68 -9.81 -20.13
CA VAL A 8 3.63 -9.46 -19.18
C VAL A 8 4.29 -8.72 -18.03
N VAL A 9 3.72 -7.59 -17.61
CA VAL A 9 4.15 -6.83 -16.43
C VAL A 9 3.05 -6.94 -15.39
N PHE A 10 3.40 -7.37 -14.19
CA PHE A 10 2.49 -7.45 -13.06
C PHE A 10 2.78 -6.28 -12.12
N ASP A 11 1.72 -5.65 -11.64
CA ASP A 11 1.78 -4.88 -10.40
C ASP A 11 2.03 -5.82 -9.22
N MET A 12 2.50 -5.33 -8.08
CA MET A 12 2.82 -6.16 -6.92
C MET A 12 1.75 -6.06 -5.83
N ASP A 13 1.56 -4.86 -5.29
CA ASP A 13 0.65 -4.59 -4.18
C ASP A 13 -0.81 -4.76 -4.63
N GLY A 14 -1.59 -5.53 -3.88
CA GLY A 14 -2.99 -5.83 -4.22
C GLY A 14 -3.18 -6.77 -5.43
N LEU A 15 -2.11 -7.09 -6.19
CA LEU A 15 -2.17 -8.02 -7.33
C LEU A 15 -1.42 -9.33 -7.07
N LEU A 16 -0.10 -9.28 -6.84
CA LEU A 16 0.70 -10.47 -6.57
C LEU A 16 0.65 -10.85 -5.10
N ILE A 17 0.60 -9.86 -4.21
CA ILE A 17 0.55 -10.06 -2.77
C ILE A 17 -0.67 -9.32 -2.24
N ASP A 18 -1.42 -9.93 -1.30
CA ASP A 18 -2.59 -9.30 -0.69
C ASP A 18 -2.20 -8.24 0.36
N THR A 19 -1.55 -7.16 -0.10
CA THR A 19 -0.99 -6.13 0.79
C THR A 19 -1.99 -5.05 1.19
N GLU A 20 -3.16 -4.94 0.54
CA GLU A 20 -4.12 -3.87 0.85
C GLU A 20 -4.61 -3.86 2.31
N PRO A 21 -4.90 -5.00 2.97
CA PRO A 21 -5.25 -4.99 4.39
C PRO A 21 -4.10 -4.50 5.28
N ILE A 22 -2.86 -4.78 4.88
CA ILE A 22 -1.65 -4.35 5.59
C ILE A 22 -1.48 -2.85 5.49
N TRP A 23 -1.60 -2.30 4.27
CA TRP A 23 -1.55 -0.86 4.02
C TRP A 23 -2.60 -0.12 4.87
N ARG A 24 -3.87 -0.51 4.79
CA ARG A 24 -4.96 0.15 5.54
C ARG A 24 -4.72 0.15 7.04
N ARG A 25 -4.36 -1.00 7.61
CA ARG A 25 -4.11 -1.12 9.06
C ARG A 25 -2.93 -0.25 9.49
N THR A 26 -1.86 -0.24 8.70
CA THR A 26 -0.65 0.52 8.99
C THR A 26 -0.91 2.03 8.94
N GLU A 27 -1.67 2.49 7.95
CA GLU A 27 -2.08 3.90 7.84
C GLU A 27 -2.94 4.32 9.04
N ILE A 28 -3.99 3.55 9.36
CA ILE A 28 -4.86 3.83 10.51
C ILE A 28 -4.06 3.92 11.81
N GLU A 29 -3.12 3.00 12.02
CA GLU A 29 -2.28 2.98 13.22
C GLU A 29 -1.37 4.19 13.31
N ILE A 30 -0.62 4.50 12.25
CA ILE A 30 0.37 5.58 12.27
C ILE A 30 -0.32 6.95 12.32
N PHE A 31 -1.35 7.18 11.52
CA PHE A 31 -2.13 8.42 11.62
C PHE A 31 -2.82 8.55 12.98
N GLY A 32 -3.30 7.44 13.56
CA GLY A 32 -3.89 7.44 14.89
C GLY A 32 -2.94 7.92 15.99
N ARG A 33 -1.64 7.56 15.90
CA ARG A 33 -0.59 8.07 16.82
C ARG A 33 -0.35 9.58 16.68
N LEU A 34 -0.72 10.17 15.54
CA LEU A 34 -0.62 11.60 15.26
C LEU A 34 -1.91 12.36 15.58
N GLY A 35 -2.93 11.68 16.12
CA GLY A 35 -4.23 12.26 16.45
C GLY A 35 -5.23 12.25 15.29
N LEU A 36 -4.88 11.66 14.14
CA LEU A 36 -5.77 11.52 12.98
C LEU A 36 -6.36 10.10 12.94
N HIS A 37 -7.62 9.96 13.33
CA HIS A 37 -8.31 8.67 13.33
C HIS A 37 -9.06 8.46 12.01
N LEU A 38 -8.39 7.81 11.04
CA LEU A 38 -9.00 7.45 9.76
C LEU A 38 -9.92 6.24 9.88
N THR A 39 -11.00 6.23 9.10
CA THR A 39 -11.81 5.02 8.86
C THR A 39 -11.22 4.18 7.72
N GLU A 40 -11.66 2.92 7.61
CA GLU A 40 -11.23 2.07 6.49
C GLU A 40 -11.64 2.67 5.14
N GLU A 41 -12.85 3.24 5.05
CA GLU A 41 -13.35 3.88 3.83
C GLU A 41 -12.47 5.04 3.38
N GLN A 42 -11.98 5.85 4.33
CA GLN A 42 -11.06 6.94 4.02
C GLN A 42 -9.71 6.45 3.49
N CYS A 43 -9.24 5.29 3.95
CA CYS A 43 -8.02 4.67 3.42
C CYS A 43 -8.26 4.05 2.03
N LEU A 44 -9.48 3.56 1.75
CA LEU A 44 -9.87 3.05 0.43
C LEU A 44 -9.92 4.15 -0.63
N GLU A 45 -10.28 5.39 -0.25
CA GLU A 45 -10.28 6.55 -1.17
C GLU A 45 -8.88 6.88 -1.71
N THR A 46 -7.82 6.53 -0.97
CA THR A 46 -6.42 6.78 -1.32
C THR A 46 -5.69 5.55 -1.86
N MET A 47 -6.42 4.46 -2.13
CA MET A 47 -5.84 3.22 -2.63
C MET A 47 -5.15 3.43 -3.99
N GLY A 48 -3.93 2.91 -4.12
CA GLY A 48 -3.11 3.03 -5.33
C GLY A 48 -2.47 4.41 -5.53
N VAL A 49 -2.73 5.38 -4.65
CA VAL A 49 -2.03 6.67 -4.61
C VAL A 49 -0.68 6.47 -3.93
N ARG A 50 0.33 7.27 -4.31
CA ARG A 50 1.63 7.22 -3.64
C ARG A 50 1.47 7.62 -2.18
N VAL A 51 2.01 6.82 -1.27
CA VAL A 51 1.96 7.09 0.18
C VAL A 51 2.40 8.51 0.55
N SER A 52 3.42 9.07 -0.09
CA SER A 52 3.84 10.46 0.16
C SER A 52 2.74 11.47 -0.15
N GLU A 53 1.99 11.26 -1.23
CA GLU A 53 0.86 12.12 -1.63
C GLU A 53 -0.31 11.93 -0.65
N VAL A 54 -0.53 10.72 -0.14
CA VAL A 54 -1.52 10.43 0.91
C VAL A 54 -1.18 11.14 2.22
N VAL A 55 0.08 11.06 2.67
CA VAL A 55 0.52 11.76 3.88
C VAL A 55 0.40 13.27 3.71
N SER A 56 0.82 13.83 2.57
CA SER A 56 0.61 15.26 2.27
C SER A 56 -0.86 15.66 2.29
N LEU A 57 -1.73 14.87 1.65
CA LEU A 57 -3.18 15.13 1.62
C LEU A 57 -3.77 15.20 3.03
N TRP A 58 -3.41 14.25 3.89
CA TRP A 58 -3.90 14.22 5.26
C TRP A 58 -3.29 15.30 6.14
N TYR A 59 -2.02 15.63 5.94
CA TYR A 59 -1.38 16.76 6.62
C TYR A 59 -2.06 18.09 6.29
N ASP A 60 -2.37 18.33 5.01
CA ASP A 60 -3.05 19.55 4.55
C ASP A 60 -4.46 19.68 5.15
N ARG A 61 -5.16 18.56 5.32
CA ARG A 61 -6.51 18.51 5.92
C ARG A 61 -6.48 18.57 7.45
N HIS A 62 -5.50 17.94 8.07
CA HIS A 62 -5.36 17.82 9.52
C HIS A 62 -3.89 17.90 9.93
N PRO A 63 -3.34 19.12 10.05
CA PRO A 63 -1.93 19.29 10.42
C PRO A 63 -1.65 18.73 11.82
N TRP A 64 -0.70 17.80 11.90
CA TRP A 64 -0.13 17.35 13.18
C TRP A 64 1.17 18.12 13.50
N THR A 65 1.70 17.91 14.70
CA THR A 65 2.96 18.52 15.15
C THR A 65 4.00 17.46 15.48
N GLY A 66 5.29 17.82 15.47
CA GLY A 66 6.39 16.94 15.84
C GLY A 66 7.07 16.26 14.64
N ALA A 67 6.33 15.43 13.89
CA ALA A 67 6.89 14.68 12.76
C ALA A 67 6.65 15.38 11.41
N THR A 68 7.63 15.34 10.50
CA THR A 68 7.44 15.85 9.13
C THR A 68 6.66 14.87 8.25
N VAL A 69 6.14 15.34 7.13
CA VAL A 69 5.46 14.50 6.12
C VAL A 69 6.39 13.39 5.63
N GLU A 70 7.67 13.67 5.42
CA GLU A 70 8.67 12.70 4.96
C GLU A 70 8.98 11.64 6.04
N GLU A 71 9.01 12.04 7.31
CA GLU A 71 9.21 11.11 8.42
C GLU A 71 8.02 10.16 8.58
N VAL A 72 6.79 10.68 8.49
CA VAL A 72 5.57 9.88 8.54
C VAL A 72 5.48 8.95 7.33
N THR A 73 5.80 9.44 6.13
CA THR A 73 5.87 8.63 4.91
C THR A 73 6.82 7.44 5.09
N ARG A 74 8.01 7.69 5.65
CA ARG A 74 8.99 6.63 5.89
C ARG A 74 8.51 5.62 6.92
N GLN A 75 7.89 6.10 8.01
CA GLN A 75 7.32 5.22 9.03
C GLN A 75 6.27 4.27 8.46
N ILE A 76 5.40 4.77 7.57
CA ILE A 76 4.40 3.93 6.89
C ILE A 76 5.07 2.89 6.00
N ILE A 77 6.03 3.31 5.16
CA ILE A 77 6.75 2.40 4.27
C ILE A 77 7.48 1.30 5.06
N ASP A 78 8.23 1.68 6.11
CA ASP A 78 9.00 0.74 6.90
C ASP A 78 8.09 -0.27 7.62
N ALA A 79 6.96 0.20 8.16
CA ALA A 79 5.97 -0.67 8.80
C ALA A 79 5.30 -1.62 7.81
N VAL A 80 4.89 -1.14 6.63
CA VAL A 80 4.33 -2.01 5.58
C VAL A 80 5.35 -3.06 5.15
N ILE A 81 6.61 -2.68 4.91
CA ILE A 81 7.66 -3.63 4.53
C ILE A 81 7.79 -4.74 5.58
N GLU A 82 7.81 -4.37 6.87
CA GLU A 82 7.92 -5.34 7.94
C GLU A 82 6.70 -6.26 8.01
N HIS A 83 5.49 -5.72 7.91
CA HIS A 83 4.28 -6.53 7.89
C HIS A 83 4.22 -7.45 6.67
N VAL A 84 4.52 -6.97 5.46
CA VAL A 84 4.56 -7.82 4.26
C VAL A 84 5.57 -8.95 4.39
N ARG A 85 6.71 -8.73 5.06
CA ARG A 85 7.68 -9.81 5.34
C ARG A 85 7.15 -10.87 6.30
N LEU A 86 6.36 -10.46 7.29
CA LEU A 86 5.85 -11.34 8.34
C LEU A 86 4.57 -12.09 7.94
N GLU A 87 3.66 -11.42 7.23
CA GLU A 87 2.30 -11.89 6.96
C GLU A 87 1.88 -11.81 5.47
N GLY A 88 2.76 -11.36 4.57
CA GLY A 88 2.43 -11.21 3.16
C GLY A 88 2.20 -12.56 2.46
N GLU A 89 0.98 -12.76 1.96
CA GLU A 89 0.61 -13.96 1.21
C GLU A 89 0.38 -13.67 -0.28
N PRO A 90 0.84 -14.55 -1.20
CA PRO A 90 0.50 -14.44 -2.60
C PRO A 90 -1.02 -14.55 -2.80
N LYS A 91 -1.58 -13.74 -3.70
CA LYS A 91 -3.01 -13.89 -4.06
C LYS A 91 -3.27 -15.24 -4.75
N PRO A 92 -4.49 -15.80 -4.64
CA PRO A 92 -4.86 -16.99 -5.38
C PRO A 92 -4.62 -16.81 -6.88
N GLY A 93 -4.02 -17.82 -7.53
CA GLY A 93 -3.74 -17.77 -8.97
C GLY A 93 -2.38 -17.19 -9.36
N VAL A 94 -1.60 -16.61 -8.43
CA VAL A 94 -0.30 -15.99 -8.74
C VAL A 94 0.72 -17.01 -9.25
N ARG A 95 0.76 -18.20 -8.64
CA ARG A 95 1.69 -19.26 -9.05
C ARG A 95 1.31 -19.79 -10.44
N GLU A 96 0.04 -20.03 -10.65
CA GLU A 96 -0.56 -20.53 -11.88
C GLU A 96 -0.38 -19.52 -13.03
N ALA A 97 -0.53 -18.22 -12.74
CA ALA A 97 -0.29 -17.16 -13.71
C ALA A 97 1.18 -17.16 -14.18
N PHE A 98 2.13 -17.28 -13.25
CA PHE A 98 3.56 -17.35 -13.58
C PHE A 98 3.93 -18.63 -14.35
N GLU A 99 3.30 -19.76 -14.04
CA GLU A 99 3.48 -21.01 -14.80
C GLU A 99 2.92 -20.91 -16.23
N THR A 100 1.82 -20.19 -16.42
CA THR A 100 1.14 -20.05 -17.73
C THR A 100 1.93 -19.19 -18.72
N ILE A 101 2.67 -18.20 -18.23
CA ILE A 101 3.41 -17.23 -19.05
C ILE A 101 4.90 -17.57 -19.23
N ARG A 102 5.32 -18.72 -18.69
CA ARG A 102 6.69 -19.23 -18.82
C ARG A 102 7.02 -19.67 -20.24
#